data_AF-A0A9D1GHG4-F1
#
_entry.id   AF-A0A9D1GHG4-F1
#
_cell.length_a   1.000
_cell.length_b   1.000
_cell.length_c   1.000
_cell.angle_alpha   90.00
_cell.angle_beta   90.00
_cell.angle_gamma   90.00
#
_symmetry.space_group_name_H-M   'P 1'
#
loop_
_entity.id
_entity.type
_entity.pdbx_description
1 polymer ?
#
loop_
_entity_poly.entity_id
_entity_poly.type
_entity_poly.pdbx_seq_one_letter_code
_entity_poly.pdbx_strand_id
1 'polypeptide(L)'
;MYFLAEKYAASFWQGTWLTLYVAVLGTIFGFVLGYIIGIIEDIRIDPETGKIRRFPAVLAKGICSVYVELFRGTPMIVQAMIIFYGLRQAGVEIGILAAGVLVTVLNTGAYMSETVRAGIIAIQ
;
A
#
# COMPACT_ATOMS: atom_id res chain seq x y z
N MET A 1 34.85 -6.59 -18.09
CA MET A 1 33.74 -5.88 -17.40
C MET A 1 33.28 -4.65 -18.17
N TYR A 2 34.17 -3.77 -18.64
CA TYR A 2 33.80 -2.55 -19.39
C TYR A 2 32.90 -2.82 -20.63
N PHE A 3 33.23 -3.84 -21.43
CA PHE A 3 32.43 -4.26 -22.59
C PHE A 3 31.00 -4.72 -22.27
N LEU A 4 30.78 -5.32 -21.10
CA LEU A 4 29.44 -5.74 -20.66
C LEU A 4 28.62 -4.53 -20.20
N ALA A 5 29.28 -3.55 -19.57
CA ALA A 5 28.62 -2.32 -19.14
C ALA A 5 28.11 -1.52 -20.34
N GLU A 6 28.92 -1.31 -21.39
CA GLU A 6 28.46 -0.59 -22.59
C GLU A 6 27.36 -1.35 -23.34
N LYS A 7 27.49 -2.67 -23.48
CA LYS A 7 26.52 -3.49 -24.21
C LYS A 7 25.13 -3.54 -23.54
N TYR A 8 25.07 -3.52 -22.21
CA TYR A 8 23.82 -3.62 -21.45
C TYR A 8 23.40 -2.30 -20.77
N ALA A 9 24.15 -1.21 -20.95
CA ALA A 9 23.86 0.10 -20.35
C ALA A 9 22.41 0.55 -20.60
N ALA A 10 21.91 0.34 -21.82
CA ALA A 10 20.54 0.68 -22.19
C ALA A 10 19.50 -0.13 -21.39
N SER A 11 19.73 -1.42 -21.16
CA SER A 11 18.84 -2.26 -20.36
C SER A 11 18.87 -1.89 -18.88
N PHE A 12 20.05 -1.55 -18.34
CA PHE A 12 20.15 -1.03 -16.98
C PHE A 12 19.40 0.29 -16.81
N TRP A 13 19.54 1.21 -17.76
CA TRP A 13 18.82 2.48 -17.75
C TRP A 13 17.30 2.30 -17.77
N GLN A 14 16.80 1.41 -18.63
CA GLN A 14 15.38 1.05 -18.69
C GLN A 14 14.89 0.43 -17.38
N GLY A 15 15.68 -0.48 -16.79
CA GLY A 15 15.36 -1.08 -15.49
C GLY A 15 15.31 -0.05 -14.37
N THR A 16 16.31 0.83 -14.29
CA THR A 16 16.34 1.92 -13.31
C THR A 16 15.14 2.85 -13.45
N TRP A 17 14.79 3.23 -14.68
CA TRP A 17 13.61 4.05 -14.94
C TRP A 17 12.33 3.36 -14.47
N LEU A 18 12.19 2.06 -14.74
CA LEU A 18 11.02 1.29 -14.34
C LEU A 18 10.90 1.20 -12.81
N THR A 19 12.00 0.94 -12.13
CA THR A 19 12.03 0.90 -10.66
C THR A 19 11.67 2.26 -10.07
N LEU A 20 12.24 3.35 -10.59
CA LEU A 20 11.92 4.70 -10.15
C LEU A 20 10.44 5.02 -10.38
N TYR A 21 9.90 4.67 -11.54
CA TYR A 21 8.50 4.88 -11.88
C TYR A 21 7.58 4.18 -10.87
N VAL A 22 7.82 2.89 -10.60
CA VAL A 22 7.00 2.11 -9.66
C VAL A 22 7.18 2.61 -8.23
N ALA A 23 8.41 2.92 -7.82
CA ALA A 23 8.71 3.39 -6.47
C ALA A 23 8.06 4.75 -6.19
N VAL A 24 8.25 5.74 -7.06
CA VAL A 24 7.71 7.09 -6.84
C VAL A 24 6.20 7.09 -6.81
N LEU A 25 5.54 6.47 -7.80
CA LEU A 25 4.08 6.40 -7.82
C LEU A 25 3.54 5.56 -6.65
N GLY A 26 4.17 4.42 -6.39
CA GLY A 26 3.84 3.53 -5.29
C GLY A 26 3.91 4.24 -3.94
N THR A 27 4.98 5.01 -3.70
CA THR A 27 5.17 5.77 -2.47
C THR A 27 4.20 6.94 -2.35
N ILE A 28 3.96 7.72 -3.41
CA ILE A 28 3.03 8.86 -3.35
C ILE A 28 1.62 8.39 -3.02
N PHE A 29 1.09 7.43 -3.79
CA PHE A 29 -0.27 6.93 -3.55
C PHE A 29 -0.36 6.08 -2.26
N GLY A 30 0.68 5.30 -1.95
CA GLY A 30 0.77 4.56 -0.71
C GLY A 30 0.79 5.50 0.50
N PHE A 31 1.50 6.62 0.43
CA PHE A 31 1.51 7.63 1.49
C PHE A 31 0.13 8.23 1.71
N VAL A 32 -0.57 8.63 0.63
CA VAL A 32 -1.93 9.18 0.73
C VAL A 32 -2.88 8.16 1.36
N LEU A 33 -2.84 6.91 0.91
CA LEU A 33 -3.66 5.83 1.45
C LEU A 33 -3.35 5.58 2.93
N GLY A 34 -2.07 5.46 3.27
CA GLY A 34 -1.63 5.22 4.64
C GLY A 34 -1.96 6.38 5.58
N TYR A 35 -1.84 7.63 5.12
CA TYR A 35 -2.21 8.80 5.89
C TYR A 35 -3.70 8.82 6.24
N ILE A 36 -4.57 8.55 5.26
CA ILE A 36 -6.03 8.47 5.48
C ILE A 36 -6.36 7.37 6.49
N ILE A 37 -5.79 6.17 6.32
CA ILE A 37 -6.03 5.02 7.20
C ILE A 37 -5.50 5.29 8.61
N GLY A 38 -4.30 5.87 8.73
CA GLY A 38 -3.69 6.20 10.02
C GLY A 38 -4.55 7.18 10.84
N ILE A 39 -5.16 8.18 10.18
CA ILE A 39 -6.11 9.09 10.84
C ILE A 39 -7.37 8.35 11.28
N ILE A 40 -7.96 7.51 10.42
CA ILE A 40 -9.18 6.74 10.76
C ILE A 40 -8.93 5.83 11.97
N GLU A 41 -7.77 5.18 12.03
CA GLU A 41 -7.37 4.34 13.16
C GLU A 41 -7.11 5.11 14.45
N ASP A 42 -6.73 6.39 14.39
CA ASP A 42 -6.52 7.21 15.58
C ASP A 42 -7.84 7.70 16.22
N ILE A 43 -8.93 7.86 15.45
CA ILE A 43 -10.21 8.44 15.93
C ILE A 43 -10.62 7.88 17.29
N ARG A 44 -10.56 8.70 18.34
CA ARG A 44 -11.01 8.30 19.68
C ARG A 44 -12.52 8.15 19.70
N ILE A 45 -12.99 7.02 20.21
CA ILE A 45 -14.42 6.73 20.29
C ILE A 45 -14.85 6.97 21.74
N ASP A 46 -15.47 8.12 21.98
CA ASP A 46 -15.93 8.47 23.32
C ASP A 46 -17.04 7.52 23.80
N PRO A 47 -16.95 7.00 25.04
CA PRO A 47 -17.96 6.11 25.61
C PRO A 47 -19.35 6.75 25.72
N GLU A 48 -19.41 8.08 25.82
CA GLU A 48 -20.65 8.86 25.98
C GLU A 48 -21.38 9.10 24.65
N THR A 49 -20.73 8.83 23.52
CA THR A 49 -21.36 8.93 22.20
C THR A 49 -22.39 7.83 22.02
N GLY A 50 -23.65 8.19 21.78
CA GLY A 50 -24.74 7.23 21.56
C GLY A 50 -24.40 6.16 20.51
N LYS A 51 -24.79 4.90 20.78
CA LYS A 51 -24.42 3.69 20.01
C LYS A 51 -24.57 3.85 18.49
N ILE A 52 -25.58 4.59 18.03
CA ILE A 52 -25.87 4.82 16.60
C ILE A 52 -24.80 5.69 15.92
N ARG A 53 -24.29 6.72 16.60
CA ARG A 53 -23.23 7.59 16.07
C ARG A 53 -21.85 6.94 16.10
N ARG A 54 -21.66 5.97 17.00
CA ARG A 54 -20.42 5.20 17.15
C ARG A 54 -20.24 4.11 16.08
N PHE A 55 -21.34 3.53 15.59
CA PHE A 55 -21.31 2.41 14.63
C PHE A 55 -20.45 2.66 13.37
N PRO A 56 -20.58 3.78 12.64
CA PRO A 56 -19.77 4.00 11.43
C PRO A 56 -18.27 4.11 11.73
N ALA A 57 -17.90 4.75 12.84
CA ALA A 57 -16.49 4.89 13.23
C ALA A 57 -15.86 3.53 13.62
N VAL A 58 -16.61 2.70 14.35
CA VAL A 58 -16.17 1.34 14.71
C VAL A 58 -16.00 0.46 13.46
N LEU A 59 -16.97 0.53 12.54
CA LEU A 59 -16.93 -0.26 11.30
C LEU A 59 -15.74 0.17 10.43
N ALA A 60 -15.54 1.47 10.23
CA ALA A 60 -14.41 2.00 9.46
C ALA A 60 -13.06 1.57 10.06
N LYS A 61 -12.90 1.65 11.39
CA LYS A 61 -11.72 1.16 12.10
C LYS A 61 -11.49 -0.33 11.91
N GLY A 62 -12.55 -1.14 12.01
CA GLY A 62 -12.46 -2.58 11.81
C GLY A 62 -11.99 -2.94 10.41
N ILE A 63 -12.54 -2.31 9.37
CA ILE A 63 -12.13 -2.53 7.97
C ILE A 63 -10.68 -2.11 7.75
N CYS A 64 -10.28 -0.95 8.28
CA CYS A 64 -8.90 -0.46 8.20
C CYS A 64 -7.92 -1.42 8.88
N SER A 65 -8.21 -1.88 10.10
CA SER A 65 -7.36 -2.81 10.84
C SER A 65 -7.18 -4.13 10.08
N VAL A 66 -8.27 -4.68 9.53
CA VAL A 66 -8.21 -5.91 8.73
C VAL A 66 -7.36 -5.71 7.48
N TYR A 67 -7.49 -4.58 6.80
CA TYR A 67 -6.62 -4.24 5.67
C TYR A 67 -5.15 -4.16 6.10
N VAL A 68 -4.83 -3.42 7.17
CA VAL A 68 -3.45 -3.24 7.65
C VAL A 68 -2.83 -4.58 8.04
N GLU A 69 -3.55 -5.42 8.78
CA GLU A 69 -3.10 -6.75 9.19
C GLU A 69 -2.86 -7.67 7.99
N LEU A 70 -3.79 -7.71 7.02
CA LEU A 70 -3.64 -8.53 5.82
C LEU A 70 -2.44 -8.12 4.97
N PHE A 71 -2.32 -6.83 4.67
CA PHE A 71 -1.30 -6.34 3.73
C PHE A 71 0.12 -6.27 4.33
N ARG A 72 0.24 -6.22 5.66
CA ARG A 72 1.55 -6.36 6.34
C ARG A 72 1.89 -7.80 6.68
N GLY A 73 0.88 -8.64 6.91
CA GLY A 73 1.05 -10.05 7.24
C GLY A 73 1.31 -10.94 6.01
N THR A 74 1.03 -10.45 4.80
CA THR A 74 1.22 -11.20 3.56
C THR A 74 2.51 -10.81 2.82
N PRO A 75 3.30 -11.78 2.31
CA PRO A 75 4.48 -11.47 1.51
C PRO A 75 4.11 -10.67 0.25
N MET A 76 4.88 -9.62 -0.06
CA MET A 76 4.63 -8.75 -1.22
C MET A 76 4.56 -9.52 -2.55
N ILE A 77 5.37 -10.58 -2.69
CA ILE A 77 5.33 -11.44 -3.89
C ILE A 77 3.99 -12.16 -4.04
N VAL A 78 3.38 -12.60 -2.94
CA VAL A 78 2.06 -13.25 -2.94
C VAL A 78 0.99 -12.23 -3.35
N GLN A 79 1.08 -11.00 -2.85
CA GLN A 79 0.19 -9.91 -3.27
C GLN A 79 0.29 -9.65 -4.78
N ALA A 80 1.51 -9.60 -5.32
CA ALA A 80 1.74 -9.45 -6.75
C ALA A 80 1.16 -10.60 -7.57
N MET A 81 1.34 -11.85 -7.11
CA MET A 81 0.78 -13.01 -7.78
C MET A 81 -0.75 -13.00 -7.78
N ILE A 82 -1.39 -12.70 -6.65
CA ILE A 82 -2.85 -12.65 -6.54
C ILE A 82 -3.41 -11.52 -7.42
N ILE A 83 -2.81 -10.33 -7.37
CA ILE A 83 -3.30 -9.20 -8.17
C ILE A 83 -3.10 -9.49 -9.66
N PHE A 84 -1.94 -9.94 -10.09
CA PHE A 84 -1.68 -10.12 -11.52
C PHE A 84 -2.37 -11.37 -12.09
N TYR A 85 -2.18 -12.55 -11.48
CA TYR A 85 -2.73 -13.81 -11.99
C TYR A 85 -4.17 -14.05 -11.53
N GLY A 86 -4.54 -13.60 -10.34
CA GLY A 86 -5.92 -13.74 -9.82
C GLY A 86 -6.91 -12.87 -10.59
N LEU A 87 -6.58 -11.60 -10.85
CA LEU A 87 -7.43 -10.74 -11.69
C LEU A 87 -7.57 -11.30 -13.12
N ARG A 88 -6.48 -11.82 -13.69
CA ARG A 88 -6.52 -12.43 -15.03
C ARG A 88 -7.45 -13.65 -15.07
N GLN A 89 -7.47 -14.48 -14.03
CA GLN A 89 -8.42 -15.59 -13.92
C GLN A 89 -9.87 -15.12 -13.74
N ALA A 90 -10.09 -13.95 -13.13
CA ALA A 90 -11.40 -13.31 -13.04
C ALA A 90 -11.83 -12.58 -14.33
N GLY A 91 -11.04 -12.70 -15.42
CA GLY A 91 -11.33 -12.05 -16.71
C GLY A 91 -10.90 -10.60 -16.81
N VAL A 92 -10.16 -10.07 -15.84
CA VAL A 92 -9.63 -8.70 -15.82
C VAL A 92 -8.14 -8.72 -16.13
N GLU A 93 -7.76 -8.18 -17.28
CA GLU A 93 -6.35 -8.05 -17.65
C GLU A 93 -5.78 -6.71 -17.14
N ILE A 94 -4.87 -6.79 -16.19
CA ILE A 94 -4.09 -5.65 -15.69
C ILE A 94 -2.67 -5.70 -16.26
N GLY A 95 -2.15 -4.56 -16.72
CA GLY A 95 -0.77 -4.46 -17.18
C GLY A 95 0.22 -4.70 -16.03
N ILE A 96 1.38 -5.32 -16.33
CA ILE A 96 2.41 -5.67 -15.34
C ILE A 96 2.84 -4.45 -14.51
N LEU A 97 3.01 -3.29 -15.15
CA LEU A 97 3.40 -2.06 -14.45
C LEU A 97 2.30 -1.53 -13.54
N ALA A 98 1.04 -1.58 -13.99
CA ALA A 98 -0.10 -1.18 -13.17
C ALA A 98 -0.27 -2.11 -11.97
N ALA A 99 -0.10 -3.42 -12.16
CA ALA A 99 -0.11 -4.40 -11.07
C ALA A 99 1.04 -4.15 -10.08
N GLY A 100 2.25 -3.89 -10.58
CA GLY A 100 3.41 -3.56 -9.75
C GLY A 100 3.20 -2.30 -8.92
N VAL A 101 2.66 -1.23 -9.53
CA VAL A 101 2.29 0.00 -8.80
C VAL A 101 1.21 -0.31 -7.77
N LEU A 102 0.13 -0.99 -8.14
CA LEU A 102 -0.98 -1.29 -7.23
C LEU A 102 -0.54 -2.08 -5.99
N VAL A 103 0.26 -3.13 -6.18
CA VAL A 103 0.83 -3.93 -5.08
C VAL A 103 1.69 -3.04 -4.18
N THR A 104 2.54 -2.21 -4.79
CA THR A 104 3.42 -1.30 -4.04
C THR A 104 2.61 -0.28 -3.24
N VAL A 105 1.54 0.27 -3.80
CA VAL A 105 0.63 1.20 -3.12
C VAL A 105 -0.06 0.53 -1.93
N LEU A 106 -0.62 -0.66 -2.13
CA LEU A 106 -1.36 -1.38 -1.09
C LEU A 106 -0.44 -1.83 0.05
N ASN A 107 0.76 -2.29 -0.27
CA ASN A 107 1.76 -2.65 0.73
C ASN A 107 2.26 -1.40 1.49
N THR A 108 2.72 -0.38 0.76
CA THR A 108 3.25 0.86 1.35
C THR A 108 2.21 1.58 2.18
N GLY A 109 0.94 1.60 1.75
CA GLY A 109 -0.15 2.23 2.49
C GLY A 109 -0.38 1.59 3.85
N ALA A 110 -0.32 0.27 3.96
CA ALA A 110 -0.47 -0.45 5.22
C ALA A 110 0.72 -0.23 6.18
N TYR A 111 1.95 -0.08 5.68
CA TYR A 111 3.09 0.28 6.53
C TYR A 111 3.08 1.76 6.93
N MET A 112 2.67 2.63 6.02
CA MET A 112 2.64 4.07 6.28
C MET A 112 1.51 4.43 7.25
N SER A 113 0.37 3.71 7.25
CA SER A 113 -0.71 3.95 8.21
C SER A 113 -0.26 3.74 9.66
N GLU A 114 0.51 2.68 9.93
CA GLU A 114 1.09 2.48 11.25
C GLU A 114 2.13 3.54 11.60
N THR A 115 2.95 3.95 10.63
CA THR A 115 3.94 5.02 10.85
C THR A 115 3.26 6.34 11.23
N VAL A 116 2.17 6.69 10.54
CA VAL A 116 1.35 7.87 10.83
C VAL A 116 0.70 7.75 12.21
N ARG A 117 0.07 6.60 12.51
CA ARG A 117 -0.56 6.35 13.81
C ARG A 117 0.44 6.44 14.96
N ALA A 118 1.63 5.84 14.80
CA ALA A 118 2.71 5.91 15.78
C ALA A 118 3.21 7.36 15.96
N GLY A 119 3.28 8.14 14.88
CA GLY A 119 3.63 9.55 14.92
C GLY A 119 2.61 10.40 15.70
N ILE A 120 1.31 10.12 15.56
CA ILE A 120 0.26 10.80 16.33
C ILE A 120 0.38 10.43 17.82
N ILE A 121 0.52 9.14 18.13
CA ILE A 121 0.65 8.65 19.51
C ILE A 121 1.89 9.22 20.19
N ALA A 122 2.99 9.46 19.48
CA ALA A 122 4.23 9.97 20.06
C ALA A 122 4.12 11.39 20.65
N ILE A 123 3.10 12.16 20.25
CA ILE A 123 2.87 13.54 20.72
C ILE A 123 1.71 13.60 21.74
N GLN A 124 0.88 12.56 21.80
CA GLN A 124 -0.23 12.42 22.75
C GLN A 124 0.27 12.00 24.14
#